data_AF-A0A835WF76-F1
#
_entry.id   AF-A0A835WF76-F1
#
_cell.length_a   1.000
_cell.length_b   1.000
_cell.length_c   1.000
_cell.angle_alpha   90.00
_cell.angle_beta   90.00
_cell.angle_gamma   90.00
#
_symmetry.space_group_name_H-M   'P 1'
#
loop_
_entity.id
_entity.type
_entity.pdbx_description
1 polymer ?
#
loop_
_entity_poly.entity_id
_entity_poly.type
_entity_poly.pdbx_seq_one_letter_code
_entity_poly.pdbx_strand_id
1 'polypeptide(L)'
;MYSNRSAELVGLYDRMWIGRLNNELKASLDESWQAHNNVYLGTAVLKQLPAAYNLSAIWNDYEHQELTFYGPASARRSTTLWRLGNAFLRQGYELNHLHGALVLRLGVLAAADQYKYMHSNGLFELYSGYQATLDALVYQAVDSSNRINQLQLVLLVIEGCCICALVVAYMAWLLKKVDNQRYGMYGVFLIVPVGLVRGLASKSVSVEADNSDGEEENGEEQEDLVVPMNGGGGGGGGGGGGGGGGGDIRINLESGGQARGRTGSGGPNGGGGGPNGRSWYDKLAFWRSGTVRHGKRTMLRNSKESFWLLAPFVVWGLVVVVMHSLGYVMMEQASAPVAMTNVVNTVLTQLHRVVYFAQELAAQNSTEGQAALYPVLTHEVSRLKTEWDVMLYGANSSQAADIHYSLARRGVAFEKGVTVKTLFSAGTACWMPNTTDCYPPSHPYAAVVYRGLNALMQRFFVECDLLLRDAPAAWTLNSSRIDYIYKEGTGNLHWAMYTLTEQHLDRVISLYAMVEVFHVVVFVLSWLLAGVFLFGMLRPFMGHTKRETERIAEMLSQLPADVDVEGLLNRALISIKGDASASRGDRSARNSRVMPAPPSGLGGEGGDSGGMGSSRMSFAKGG
;
A
#
# COMPACT_ATOMS: atom_id res chain seq x y z
N MET A 1 -5.39 26.64 52.84
CA MET A 1 -3.96 26.39 53.17
C MET A 1 -2.95 27.17 52.31
N TYR A 2 -3.35 27.88 51.24
CA TYR A 2 -2.41 28.55 50.31
C TYR A 2 -2.23 30.07 50.49
N SER A 3 -2.87 30.73 51.47
CA SER A 3 -2.80 32.19 51.57
C SER A 3 -1.59 32.73 52.35
N ASN A 4 -0.67 31.89 52.83
CA ASN A 4 0.34 32.34 53.80
C ASN A 4 1.77 31.80 53.61
N ARG A 5 2.15 31.40 52.38
CA ARG A 5 3.55 31.03 52.07
C ARG A 5 4.13 31.84 50.91
N SER A 6 5.04 32.73 51.31
CA SER A 6 6.17 33.38 50.63
C SER A 6 5.94 34.15 49.31
N ALA A 7 6.31 35.44 49.38
CA ALA A 7 6.39 36.41 48.29
C ALA A 7 7.30 36.00 47.09
N GLU A 8 8.06 34.91 47.20
CA GLU A 8 8.85 34.36 46.07
C GLU A 8 8.04 33.41 45.17
N LEU A 9 6.99 32.75 45.69
CA LEU A 9 6.06 31.95 44.88
C LEU A 9 5.07 32.81 44.09
N VAL A 10 4.92 34.08 44.48
CA VAL A 10 4.09 35.07 43.78
C VAL A 10 4.58 35.24 42.34
N GLY A 11 5.88 35.16 42.06
CA GLY A 11 6.39 35.29 40.67
C GLY A 11 6.08 34.07 39.77
N LEU A 12 5.94 32.88 40.33
CA LEU A 12 5.61 31.66 39.56
C LEU A 12 4.10 31.51 39.37
N TYR A 13 3.32 31.86 40.39
CA TYR A 13 1.86 31.83 40.35
C TYR A 13 1.23 33.09 39.72
N ASP A 14 1.87 34.27 39.75
CA ASP A 14 1.38 35.46 39.00
C ASP A 14 1.44 35.24 37.48
N ARG A 15 2.31 34.36 36.99
CA ARG A 15 2.30 33.96 35.56
C ARG A 15 1.21 32.94 35.24
N MET A 16 0.74 32.20 36.24
CA MET A 16 -0.43 31.33 36.16
C MET A 16 -1.61 32.01 36.85
N TRP A 17 -2.06 33.12 36.26
CA TRP A 17 -3.30 33.78 36.66
C TRP A 17 -4.39 32.73 36.88
N ILE A 18 -5.06 32.72 38.04
CA ILE A 18 -6.13 31.76 38.35
C ILE A 18 -7.20 31.75 37.24
N GLY A 19 -7.44 32.89 36.60
CA GLY A 19 -8.30 32.98 35.41
C GLY A 19 -7.78 32.22 34.18
N ARG A 20 -6.46 32.16 33.97
CA ARG A 20 -5.82 31.36 32.93
C ARG A 20 -6.01 29.87 33.20
N LEU A 21 -5.72 29.41 34.42
CA LEU A 21 -5.92 28.01 34.81
C LEU A 21 -7.38 27.56 34.71
N ASN A 22 -8.32 28.44 35.06
CA ASN A 22 -9.76 28.17 34.91
C ASN A 22 -10.17 28.02 33.44
N ASN A 23 -9.64 28.88 32.56
CA ASN A 23 -9.89 28.79 31.12
C ASN A 23 -9.22 27.56 30.50
N GLU A 24 -7.99 27.24 30.92
CA GLU A 24 -7.26 26.05 30.48
C GLU A 24 -7.96 24.77 30.93
N LEU A 25 -8.38 24.66 32.19
CA LEU A 25 -9.15 23.53 32.70
C LEU A 25 -10.45 23.35 31.91
N LYS A 26 -11.19 24.43 31.67
CA LYS A 26 -12.40 24.39 30.86
C LYS A 26 -12.11 23.89 29.45
N ALA A 27 -11.09 24.44 28.78
CA ALA A 27 -10.71 24.03 27.43
C ALA A 27 -10.34 22.54 27.38
N SER A 28 -9.57 22.03 28.35
CA SER A 28 -9.23 20.61 28.46
C SER A 28 -10.46 19.73 28.73
N LEU A 29 -11.44 20.20 29.51
CA LEU A 29 -12.70 19.50 29.74
C LEU A 29 -13.59 19.47 28.48
N ASP A 30 -13.64 20.57 27.74
CA ASP A 30 -14.38 20.69 26.47
C ASP A 30 -13.77 19.73 25.42
N GLU A 31 -12.44 19.70 25.30
CA GLU A 31 -11.71 18.77 24.42
C GLU A 31 -11.90 17.32 24.85
N SER A 32 -11.76 17.02 26.14
CA SER A 32 -11.97 15.66 26.68
C SER A 32 -13.41 15.19 26.49
N TRP A 33 -14.39 16.09 26.63
CA TRP A 33 -15.80 15.80 26.35
C TRP A 33 -16.01 15.46 24.88
N GLN A 34 -15.44 16.24 23.97
CA GLN A 34 -15.52 15.97 22.54
C GLN A 34 -14.84 14.64 22.19
N ALA A 35 -13.63 14.38 22.70
CA ALA A 35 -12.89 13.15 22.45
C ALA A 35 -13.63 11.91 22.99
N HIS A 36 -14.11 11.95 24.25
CA HIS A 36 -14.87 10.87 24.87
C HIS A 36 -16.14 10.52 24.06
N ASN A 37 -16.89 11.55 23.65
CA ASN A 37 -18.08 11.35 22.83
C ASN A 37 -17.74 10.84 21.43
N ASN A 38 -16.70 11.38 20.78
CA ASN A 38 -16.31 10.99 19.44
C ASN A 38 -15.85 9.53 19.36
N VAL A 39 -15.18 9.02 20.40
CA VAL A 39 -14.78 7.62 20.44
C VAL A 39 -16.01 6.71 20.56
N TYR A 40 -16.96 7.03 21.44
CA TYR A 40 -18.11 6.16 21.68
C TYR A 40 -19.23 6.29 20.61
N LEU A 41 -19.53 7.51 20.17
CA LEU A 41 -20.62 7.82 19.25
C LEU A 41 -20.15 7.98 17.79
N GLY A 42 -18.86 8.22 17.54
CA GLY A 42 -18.34 8.61 16.24
C GLY A 42 -18.35 10.13 16.01
N THR A 43 -17.51 10.61 15.08
CA THR A 43 -17.29 12.05 14.82
C THR A 43 -18.31 12.71 13.89
N ALA A 44 -19.00 11.95 13.03
CA ALA A 44 -19.90 12.49 12.01
C ALA A 44 -21.24 11.75 11.91
N VAL A 45 -21.24 10.45 12.19
CA VAL A 45 -22.42 9.59 12.15
C VAL A 45 -22.38 8.72 13.40
N LEU A 46 -23.54 8.52 14.02
CA LEU A 46 -23.69 7.57 15.12
C LEU A 46 -23.24 6.19 14.65
N LYS A 47 -22.10 5.74 15.17
CA LYS A 47 -21.52 4.43 14.87
C LYS A 47 -21.53 3.58 16.11
N GLN A 48 -22.04 2.36 15.98
CA GLN A 48 -21.87 1.37 17.03
C GLN A 48 -20.39 0.97 17.09
N LEU A 49 -19.83 0.94 18.29
CA LEU A 49 -18.49 0.41 18.51
C LEU A 49 -18.40 -1.04 18.00
N PRO A 50 -17.40 -1.37 17.17
CA PRO A 50 -17.22 -2.72 16.68
C PRO A 50 -16.97 -3.71 17.82
N ALA A 51 -17.46 -4.95 17.67
CA ALA A 51 -17.20 -6.02 18.63
C ALA A 51 -15.77 -6.58 18.52
N ALA A 52 -15.02 -6.20 17.49
CA ALA A 52 -13.63 -6.63 17.31
C ALA A 52 -12.76 -6.13 18.48
N TYR A 53 -11.85 -6.99 18.94
CA TYR A 53 -10.94 -6.69 20.06
C TYR A 53 -11.66 -6.23 21.34
N ASN A 54 -12.90 -6.70 21.55
CA ASN A 54 -13.73 -6.37 22.72
C ASN A 54 -13.98 -4.86 22.90
N LEU A 55 -13.85 -4.04 21.85
CA LEU A 55 -13.99 -2.59 21.98
C LEU A 55 -15.39 -2.19 22.49
N SER A 56 -16.44 -2.83 22.00
CA SER A 56 -17.79 -2.61 22.53
C SER A 56 -17.95 -3.05 24.00
N ALA A 57 -17.27 -4.13 24.41
CA ALA A 57 -17.33 -4.65 25.78
C ALA A 57 -16.62 -3.71 26.76
N ILE A 58 -15.41 -3.23 26.41
CA ILE A 58 -14.65 -2.25 27.21
C ILE A 58 -15.52 -1.04 27.60
N TRP A 59 -16.36 -0.59 26.67
CA TRP A 59 -17.21 0.60 26.85
C TRP A 59 -18.56 0.35 27.52
N ASN A 60 -19.16 -0.82 27.31
CA ASN A 60 -20.55 -1.10 27.70
C ASN A 60 -20.68 -2.09 28.86
N ASP A 61 -19.66 -2.90 29.14
CA ASP A 61 -19.68 -3.88 30.22
C ASP A 61 -19.33 -3.24 31.57
N TYR A 62 -19.85 -3.83 32.65
CA TYR A 62 -19.68 -3.33 34.02
C TYR A 62 -18.37 -3.81 34.66
N GLU A 63 -17.26 -3.64 33.94
CA GLU A 63 -15.93 -4.09 34.37
C GLU A 63 -15.20 -3.06 35.25
N HIS A 64 -15.51 -1.77 35.09
CA HIS A 64 -14.79 -0.67 35.75
C HIS A 64 -15.33 -0.39 37.15
N GLN A 65 -14.45 -0.12 38.11
CA GLN A 65 -14.81 0.11 39.52
C GLN A 65 -14.87 1.58 39.87
N GLU A 66 -16.06 2.19 39.85
CA GLU A 66 -16.24 3.58 40.20
C GLU A 66 -16.26 3.79 41.72
N LEU A 67 -15.39 4.67 42.23
CA LEU A 67 -15.41 5.14 43.60
C LEU A 67 -16.23 6.43 43.70
N THR A 68 -17.35 6.38 44.41
CA THR A 68 -18.23 7.51 44.68
C THR A 68 -18.03 8.04 46.09
N PHE A 69 -18.20 9.36 46.28
CA PHE A 69 -18.00 10.05 47.54
C PHE A 69 -19.30 10.75 47.98
N TYR A 70 -19.66 10.55 49.25
CA TYR A 70 -20.78 11.23 49.91
C TYR A 70 -20.30 11.76 51.25
N GLY A 71 -19.59 12.90 51.23
CA GLY A 71 -18.91 13.45 52.41
C GLY A 71 -17.74 12.55 52.86
N PRO A 72 -17.74 12.04 54.11
CA PRO A 72 -16.67 11.16 54.59
C PRO A 72 -16.82 9.71 54.10
N ALA A 73 -17.99 9.32 53.62
CA ALA A 73 -18.24 7.96 53.15
C ALA A 73 -17.83 7.81 51.67
N SER A 74 -17.23 6.67 51.35
CA SER A 74 -16.93 6.26 49.97
C SER A 74 -17.54 4.90 49.67
N ALA A 75 -18.08 4.73 48.46
CA ALA A 75 -18.64 3.46 48.00
C ALA A 75 -18.11 3.10 46.62
N ARG A 76 -17.73 1.83 46.41
CA ARG A 76 -17.36 1.28 45.11
C ARG A 76 -18.59 0.70 44.42
N ARG A 77 -18.75 0.99 43.13
CA ARG A 77 -19.78 0.38 42.28
C ARG A 77 -19.19 0.01 40.92
N SER A 78 -19.58 -1.15 40.40
CA SER A 78 -19.26 -1.49 39.01
C SER A 78 -20.01 -0.55 38.06
N THR A 79 -19.33 -0.06 37.03
CA THR A 79 -19.87 0.85 36.03
C THR A 79 -19.28 0.56 34.66
N THR A 80 -19.83 1.19 33.62
CA THR A 80 -19.30 1.12 32.26
C THR A 80 -18.33 2.27 32.01
N LEU A 81 -17.36 2.11 31.10
CA LEU A 81 -16.41 3.20 30.80
C LEU A 81 -17.13 4.45 30.29
N TRP A 82 -18.21 4.27 29.52
CA TRP A 82 -19.06 5.37 29.07
C TRP A 82 -19.64 6.18 30.24
N ARG A 83 -20.18 5.50 31.26
CA ARG A 83 -20.74 6.17 32.44
C ARG A 83 -19.65 6.81 33.29
N LEU A 84 -18.53 6.13 33.47
CA LEU A 84 -17.38 6.61 34.22
C LEU A 84 -16.82 7.91 33.63
N GLY A 85 -16.58 7.96 32.32
CA GLY A 85 -16.08 9.15 31.64
C GLY A 85 -17.06 10.32 31.69
N ASN A 86 -18.35 10.07 31.48
CA ASN A 86 -19.38 11.12 31.61
C ASN A 86 -19.48 11.67 33.04
N ALA A 87 -19.40 10.80 34.05
CA ALA A 87 -19.39 11.22 35.44
C ALA A 87 -18.11 12.00 35.78
N PHE A 88 -16.94 11.58 35.32
CA PHE A 88 -15.68 12.30 35.46
C PHE A 88 -15.76 13.72 34.86
N LEU A 89 -16.21 13.84 33.61
CA LEU A 89 -16.37 15.13 32.94
C LEU A 89 -17.36 16.04 33.66
N ARG A 90 -18.50 15.49 34.10
CA ARG A 90 -19.48 16.22 34.90
C ARG A 90 -18.87 16.76 36.20
N GLN A 91 -18.16 15.91 36.95
CA GLN A 91 -17.49 16.34 38.18
C GLN A 91 -16.42 17.41 37.90
N GLY A 92 -15.72 17.31 36.76
CA GLY A 92 -14.80 18.34 36.27
C GLY A 92 -15.46 19.69 36.00
N TYR A 93 -16.59 19.72 35.29
CA TYR A 93 -17.33 20.97 35.07
C TYR A 93 -17.90 21.54 36.36
N GLU A 94 -18.42 20.70 37.27
CA GLU A 94 -18.90 21.13 38.58
C GLU A 94 -17.75 21.73 39.41
N LEU A 95 -16.58 21.09 39.43
CA LEU A 95 -15.38 21.60 40.08
C LEU A 95 -14.96 22.94 39.48
N ASN A 96 -14.89 23.03 38.15
CA ASN A 96 -14.53 24.25 37.44
C ASN A 96 -15.50 25.40 37.75
N HIS A 97 -16.80 25.14 37.82
CA HIS A 97 -17.79 26.16 38.13
C HIS A 97 -17.80 26.57 39.61
N LEU A 98 -17.57 25.63 40.53
CA LEU A 98 -17.77 25.84 41.98
C LEU A 98 -16.47 25.99 42.77
N HIS A 99 -15.27 25.90 42.16
CA HIS A 99 -13.99 25.87 42.88
C HIS A 99 -13.84 27.01 43.90
N GLY A 100 -14.22 28.24 43.54
CA GLY A 100 -14.15 29.39 44.46
C GLY A 100 -15.04 29.23 45.70
N ALA A 101 -16.30 28.81 45.50
CA ALA A 101 -17.23 28.57 46.60
C ALA A 101 -16.81 27.36 47.47
N LEU A 102 -16.29 26.31 46.84
CA LEU A 102 -15.79 25.12 47.53
C LEU A 102 -14.57 25.44 48.40
N VAL A 103 -13.62 26.24 47.91
CA VAL A 103 -12.46 26.67 48.70
C VAL A 103 -12.88 27.55 49.87
N LEU A 104 -13.85 28.47 49.68
CA LEU A 104 -14.37 29.29 50.78
C LEU A 104 -15.08 28.45 51.85
N ARG A 105 -15.83 27.41 51.45
CA ARG A 105 -16.61 26.57 52.37
C ARG A 105 -15.77 25.52 53.09
N LEU A 106 -14.85 24.87 52.37
CA LEU A 106 -14.10 23.71 52.87
C LEU A 106 -12.65 24.06 53.25
N GLY A 107 -12.19 25.26 52.92
CA GLY A 107 -10.82 25.75 53.16
C GLY A 107 -9.76 25.17 52.22
N VAL A 108 -10.01 24.00 51.62
CA VAL A 108 -9.11 23.30 50.68
C VAL A 108 -9.92 22.58 49.60
N LEU A 109 -9.49 22.68 48.34
CA LEU A 109 -10.15 22.03 47.20
C LEU A 109 -10.13 20.50 47.29
N ALA A 110 -9.05 19.92 47.82
CA ALA A 110 -8.90 18.47 48.01
C ALA A 110 -9.96 17.84 48.94
N ALA A 111 -10.63 18.64 49.77
CA ALA A 111 -11.72 18.16 50.62
C ALA A 111 -13.05 18.02 49.85
N ALA A 112 -13.19 18.63 48.67
CA ALA A 112 -14.38 18.56 47.85
C ALA A 112 -14.56 17.17 47.22
N ASP A 113 -15.79 16.67 47.22
CA ASP A 113 -16.10 15.34 46.68
C ASP A 113 -15.86 15.26 45.17
N GLN A 114 -16.06 16.37 44.44
CA GLN A 114 -15.72 16.51 43.01
C GLN A 114 -14.23 16.23 42.77
N TYR A 115 -13.35 16.85 43.58
CA TYR A 115 -11.90 16.66 43.46
C TYR A 115 -11.51 15.22 43.77
N LYS A 116 -12.01 14.67 44.88
CA LYS A 116 -11.75 13.27 45.25
C LYS A 116 -12.19 12.31 44.15
N TYR A 117 -13.35 12.55 43.55
CA TYR A 117 -13.87 11.75 42.44
C TYR A 117 -12.94 11.79 41.23
N MET A 118 -12.54 12.98 40.78
CA MET A 118 -11.63 13.13 39.65
C MET A 118 -10.29 12.45 39.93
N HIS A 119 -9.73 12.69 41.13
CA HIS A 119 -8.47 12.11 41.55
C HIS A 119 -8.50 10.58 41.58
N SER A 120 -9.51 9.97 42.20
CA SER A 120 -9.55 8.51 42.39
C SER A 120 -9.96 7.74 41.14
N ASN A 121 -10.83 8.30 40.31
CA ASN A 121 -11.36 7.59 39.14
C ASN A 121 -10.58 7.93 37.86
N GLY A 122 -10.10 9.17 37.71
CA GLY A 122 -9.39 9.62 36.51
C GLY A 122 -8.04 8.90 36.31
N LEU A 123 -7.22 8.88 37.36
CA LEU A 123 -5.84 8.39 37.29
C LEU A 123 -5.71 6.87 37.30
N PHE A 124 -6.78 6.12 37.56
CA PHE A 124 -6.70 4.67 37.69
C PHE A 124 -7.65 4.01 36.68
N GLU A 125 -8.92 3.92 37.04
CA GLU A 125 -9.93 3.19 36.27
C GLU A 125 -10.17 3.80 34.88
N LEU A 126 -10.34 5.13 34.81
CA LEU A 126 -10.58 5.82 33.55
C LEU A 126 -9.36 5.74 32.61
N TYR A 127 -8.17 5.97 33.15
CA TYR A 127 -6.91 5.83 32.41
C TYR A 127 -6.76 4.40 31.86
N SER A 128 -6.98 3.38 32.69
CA SER A 128 -6.90 1.97 32.28
C SER A 128 -7.88 1.65 31.15
N GLY A 129 -9.14 2.10 31.27
CA GLY A 129 -10.15 1.89 30.24
C GLY A 129 -9.85 2.61 28.93
N TYR A 130 -9.32 3.84 28.98
CA TYR A 130 -8.90 4.56 27.78
C TYR A 130 -7.66 3.95 27.13
N GLN A 131 -6.70 3.45 27.91
CA GLN A 131 -5.55 2.74 27.36
C GLN A 131 -6.00 1.46 26.65
N ALA A 132 -6.86 0.65 27.27
CA ALA A 132 -7.40 -0.56 26.65
C ALA A 132 -8.19 -0.25 25.36
N THR A 133 -8.91 0.87 25.36
CA THR A 133 -9.61 1.37 24.16
C THR A 133 -8.62 1.72 23.04
N LEU A 134 -7.55 2.44 23.37
CA LEU A 134 -6.54 2.85 22.39
C LEU A 134 -5.83 1.62 21.81
N ASP A 135 -5.49 0.64 22.64
CA ASP A 135 -4.94 -0.64 22.21
C ASP A 135 -5.87 -1.34 21.22
N ALA A 136 -7.13 -1.53 21.58
CA ALA A 136 -8.13 -2.18 20.73
C ALA A 136 -8.33 -1.46 19.39
N LEU A 137 -8.34 -0.12 19.37
CA LEU A 137 -8.43 0.68 18.15
C LEU A 137 -7.20 0.51 17.25
N VAL A 138 -6.01 0.47 17.84
CA VAL A 138 -4.75 0.26 17.10
C VAL A 138 -4.72 -1.13 16.49
N TYR A 139 -5.13 -2.16 17.24
CA TYR A 139 -5.28 -3.52 16.71
C TYR A 139 -6.28 -3.58 15.55
N GLN A 140 -7.42 -2.92 15.70
CA GLN A 140 -8.40 -2.85 14.63
C GLN A 140 -7.85 -2.13 13.39
N ALA A 141 -7.11 -1.05 13.57
CA ALA A 141 -6.48 -0.32 12.48
C ALA A 141 -5.45 -1.20 11.74
N VAL A 142 -4.60 -1.92 12.48
CA VAL A 142 -3.61 -2.84 11.90
C VAL A 142 -4.28 -4.01 11.20
N ASP A 143 -5.32 -4.63 11.77
CA ASP A 143 -6.06 -5.71 11.10
C ASP A 143 -6.78 -5.22 9.84
N SER A 144 -7.39 -4.04 9.89
CA SER A 144 -8.02 -3.42 8.73
C SER A 144 -7.00 -3.14 7.62
N SER A 145 -5.80 -2.65 7.99
CA SER A 145 -4.69 -2.45 7.07
C SER A 145 -4.22 -3.77 6.45
N ASN A 146 -4.13 -4.84 7.25
CA ASN A 146 -3.78 -6.17 6.76
C ASN A 146 -4.82 -6.74 5.79
N ARG A 147 -6.12 -6.53 6.06
CA ARG A 147 -7.21 -6.92 5.13
C ARG A 147 -7.11 -6.16 3.81
N ILE A 148 -6.84 -4.85 3.85
CA ILE A 148 -6.61 -4.06 2.64
C ILE A 148 -5.40 -4.61 1.87
N ASN A 149 -4.32 -4.96 2.57
CA ASN A 149 -3.14 -5.54 1.95
C ASN A 149 -3.43 -6.90 1.29
N GLN A 150 -4.21 -7.76 1.96
CA GLN A 150 -4.68 -9.02 1.39
C GLN A 150 -5.56 -8.80 0.15
N LEU A 151 -6.49 -7.84 0.19
CA LEU A 151 -7.31 -7.48 -0.96
C LEU A 151 -6.46 -6.97 -2.13
N GLN A 152 -5.45 -6.16 -1.87
CA GLN A 152 -4.54 -5.66 -2.89
C GLN A 152 -3.75 -6.80 -3.55
N LEU A 153 -3.32 -7.80 -2.78
CA LEU A 153 -2.65 -8.99 -3.32
C LEU A 153 -3.61 -9.85 -4.15
N VAL A 154 -4.85 -10.05 -3.67
CA VAL A 154 -5.88 -10.76 -4.44
C VAL A 154 -6.18 -10.03 -5.76
N LEU A 155 -6.32 -8.70 -5.72
CA LEU A 155 -6.51 -7.87 -6.91
C LEU A 155 -5.31 -7.95 -7.85
N LEU A 156 -4.08 -7.93 -7.34
CA LEU A 156 -2.87 -8.15 -8.16
C LEU A 156 -2.93 -9.49 -8.91
N VAL A 157 -3.34 -10.57 -8.26
CA VAL A 157 -3.43 -11.89 -8.90
C VAL A 157 -4.55 -11.91 -9.95
N ILE A 158 -5.73 -11.40 -9.60
CA ILE A 158 -6.89 -11.42 -10.51
C ILE A 158 -6.65 -10.49 -11.70
N GLU A 159 -6.36 -9.21 -11.45
CA GLU A 159 -6.22 -8.18 -12.48
C GLU A 159 -4.88 -8.29 -13.19
N GLY A 160 -3.78 -8.27 -12.43
CA GLY A 160 -2.41 -8.26 -12.96
C GLY A 160 -2.01 -9.56 -13.65
N CYS A 161 -2.46 -10.72 -13.16
CA CYS A 161 -2.09 -12.01 -13.75
C CYS A 161 -3.22 -12.60 -14.60
N CYS A 162 -4.40 -12.86 -14.02
CA CYS A 162 -5.45 -13.64 -14.70
C CYS A 162 -6.11 -12.85 -15.85
N ILE A 163 -6.59 -11.63 -15.57
CA ILE A 163 -7.28 -10.81 -16.57
C ILE A 163 -6.30 -10.38 -17.66
N CYS A 164 -5.10 -9.90 -17.29
CA CYS A 164 -4.07 -9.55 -18.28
C CYS A 164 -3.68 -10.74 -19.16
N ALA A 165 -3.44 -11.93 -18.59
CA ALA A 165 -3.13 -13.12 -19.38
C ALA A 165 -4.29 -13.54 -20.30
N LEU A 166 -5.54 -13.43 -19.83
CA LEU A 166 -6.73 -13.72 -20.63
C LEU A 166 -6.87 -12.73 -21.79
N VAL A 167 -6.72 -11.43 -21.54
CA VAL A 167 -6.78 -10.39 -22.57
C VAL A 167 -5.65 -10.58 -23.59
N VAL A 168 -4.42 -10.81 -23.13
CA VAL A 168 -3.29 -11.13 -24.01
C VAL A 168 -3.62 -12.35 -24.85
N ALA A 169 -4.05 -13.47 -24.25
CA ALA A 169 -4.39 -14.69 -24.97
C ALA A 169 -5.54 -14.49 -25.99
N TYR A 170 -6.55 -13.69 -25.63
CA TYR A 170 -7.68 -13.36 -26.49
C TYR A 170 -7.24 -12.51 -27.68
N MET A 171 -6.43 -11.47 -27.46
CA MET A 171 -5.85 -10.66 -28.53
C MET A 171 -4.95 -11.48 -29.43
N ALA A 172 -4.13 -12.36 -28.84
CA ALA A 172 -3.29 -13.28 -29.59
C ALA A 172 -4.13 -14.25 -30.46
N TRP A 173 -5.27 -14.72 -29.95
CA TRP A 173 -6.22 -15.55 -30.69
C TRP A 173 -6.89 -14.78 -31.84
N LEU A 174 -7.36 -13.55 -31.58
CA LEU A 174 -7.93 -12.68 -32.62
C LEU A 174 -6.94 -12.39 -33.73
N LEU A 175 -5.69 -12.02 -33.39
CA LEU A 175 -4.62 -11.80 -34.35
C LEU A 175 -4.33 -13.05 -35.17
N LYS A 176 -4.32 -14.25 -34.54
CA LYS A 176 -4.16 -15.51 -35.26
C LYS A 176 -5.29 -15.75 -36.26
N LYS A 177 -6.54 -15.40 -35.91
CA LYS A 177 -7.70 -15.52 -36.78
C LYS A 177 -7.63 -14.56 -37.96
N VAL A 178 -7.26 -13.29 -37.73
CA VAL A 178 -7.08 -12.28 -38.78
C VAL A 178 -5.95 -12.69 -39.72
N ASP A 179 -4.81 -13.11 -39.19
CA ASP A 179 -3.71 -13.65 -40.00
C ASP A 179 -4.18 -14.83 -40.85
N ASN A 180 -4.88 -15.81 -40.27
CA ASN A 180 -5.35 -16.99 -41.01
C ASN A 180 -6.31 -16.58 -42.15
N GLN A 181 -7.16 -15.57 -41.94
CA GLN A 181 -7.98 -15.00 -43.00
C GLN A 181 -7.13 -14.35 -44.10
N ARG A 182 -6.12 -13.56 -43.72
CA ARG A 182 -5.16 -12.98 -44.68
C ARG A 182 -4.43 -14.06 -45.48
N TYR A 183 -3.92 -15.11 -44.83
CA TYR A 183 -3.28 -16.24 -45.51
C TYR A 183 -4.24 -17.01 -46.42
N GLY A 184 -5.51 -17.16 -46.02
CA GLY A 184 -6.52 -17.77 -46.88
C GLY A 184 -6.73 -16.98 -48.16
N MET A 185 -6.80 -15.65 -48.06
CA MET A 185 -6.92 -14.76 -49.21
C MET A 185 -5.66 -14.81 -50.10
N TYR A 186 -4.46 -14.73 -49.51
CA TYR A 186 -3.22 -14.81 -50.30
C TYR A 186 -2.94 -16.21 -50.85
N GLY A 187 -3.48 -17.26 -50.23
CA GLY A 187 -3.34 -18.65 -50.65
C GLY A 187 -3.88 -18.91 -52.06
N VAL A 188 -4.91 -18.16 -52.48
CA VAL A 188 -5.46 -18.24 -53.84
C VAL A 188 -4.38 -17.97 -54.89
N PHE A 189 -3.50 -16.99 -54.65
CA PHE A 189 -2.41 -16.66 -55.57
C PHE A 189 -1.30 -17.72 -55.63
N LEU A 190 -1.16 -18.57 -54.61
CA LEU A 190 -0.20 -19.68 -54.64
C LEU A 190 -0.65 -20.82 -55.54
N ILE A 191 -1.96 -20.98 -55.75
CA ILE A 191 -2.54 -22.02 -56.60
C ILE A 191 -2.44 -21.63 -58.09
N VAL A 192 -2.44 -20.32 -58.42
CA VAL A 192 -2.33 -19.87 -59.80
C VAL A 192 -0.97 -20.28 -60.41
N PRO A 193 -0.96 -21.03 -61.53
CA PRO A 193 0.28 -21.46 -62.17
C PRO A 193 1.19 -20.28 -62.55
N VAL A 194 2.48 -20.42 -62.26
CA VAL A 194 3.48 -19.35 -62.48
C VAL A 194 3.52 -18.86 -63.92
N GLY A 195 3.28 -19.74 -64.89
CA GLY A 195 3.27 -19.39 -66.31
C GLY A 195 2.14 -18.42 -66.66
N LEU A 196 0.98 -18.56 -66.01
CA LEU A 196 -0.19 -17.70 -66.23
C LEU A 196 0.03 -16.34 -65.57
N VAL A 197 0.59 -16.32 -64.35
CA VAL A 197 0.99 -15.08 -63.66
C VAL A 197 2.08 -14.33 -64.44
N ARG A 198 3.09 -15.03 -64.97
CA ARG A 198 4.13 -14.41 -65.82
C ARG A 198 3.55 -13.87 -67.12
N GLY A 199 2.63 -14.59 -67.75
CA GLY A 199 1.95 -14.14 -68.97
C GLY A 199 1.11 -12.89 -68.76
N LEU A 200 0.37 -12.83 -67.65
CA LEU A 200 -0.39 -11.64 -67.24
C LEU A 200 0.52 -10.48 -66.84
N ALA A 201 1.58 -10.73 -66.09
CA ALA A 201 2.55 -9.70 -65.70
C ALA A 201 3.33 -9.13 -66.90
N SER A 202 3.53 -9.92 -67.97
CA SER A 202 4.12 -9.42 -69.22
C SER A 202 3.14 -8.63 -70.09
N LYS A 203 1.83 -8.69 -69.80
CA LYS A 203 0.82 -7.86 -70.45
C LYS A 203 0.75 -6.56 -69.65
N SER A 204 1.55 -5.56 -70.05
CA SER A 204 1.49 -4.23 -69.46
C SER A 204 0.09 -3.65 -69.69
N VAL A 205 -0.74 -3.70 -68.65
CA VAL A 205 -2.02 -3.01 -68.65
C VAL A 205 -1.70 -1.52 -68.61
N SER A 206 -1.88 -0.84 -69.73
CA SER A 206 -1.96 0.62 -69.77
C SER A 206 -3.26 1.01 -69.07
N VAL A 207 -3.19 1.23 -67.76
CA VAL A 207 -4.29 1.83 -67.01
C VAL A 207 -4.39 3.27 -67.52
N GLU A 208 -5.41 3.53 -68.34
CA GLU A 208 -5.82 4.89 -68.68
C GLU A 208 -6.18 5.60 -67.37
N ALA A 209 -5.31 6.52 -66.96
CA ALA A 209 -5.50 7.41 -65.82
C ALA A 209 -6.47 8.54 -66.19
N ASP A 210 -7.67 8.20 -66.65
CA ASP A 210 -8.66 9.16 -67.11
C ASP A 210 -9.88 9.21 -66.18
N ASN A 211 -9.90 10.30 -65.39
CA ASN A 211 -11.04 11.06 -64.84
C ASN A 211 -12.16 10.37 -64.03
N SER A 212 -12.45 10.90 -62.83
CA SER A 212 -13.52 11.91 -62.69
C SER A 212 -13.89 12.17 -61.22
N ASP A 213 -14.10 13.44 -60.95
CA ASP A 213 -14.55 14.13 -59.75
C ASP A 213 -15.79 13.58 -59.03
N GLY A 214 -15.81 13.82 -57.72
CA GLY A 214 -17.00 13.81 -56.87
C GLY A 214 -16.74 14.69 -55.64
N GLU A 215 -17.11 15.96 -55.77
CA GLU A 215 -17.09 17.00 -54.74
C GLU A 215 -17.87 16.60 -53.48
N GLU A 216 -17.37 16.96 -52.29
CA GLU A 216 -18.21 17.34 -51.15
C GLU A 216 -17.42 18.29 -50.22
N GLU A 217 -17.56 19.57 -50.56
CA GLU A 217 -17.77 20.73 -49.69
C GLU A 217 -17.73 20.51 -48.17
N ASN A 218 -16.77 21.13 -47.48
CA ASN A 218 -17.03 21.82 -46.21
C ASN A 218 -15.84 22.72 -45.77
N GLY A 219 -16.06 24.02 -45.86
CA GLY A 219 -15.78 24.99 -44.78
C GLY A 219 -14.34 25.35 -44.47
N GLU A 220 -13.85 26.39 -45.14
CA GLU A 220 -12.72 27.23 -44.72
C GLU A 220 -13.08 28.07 -43.48
N GLU A 221 -12.12 28.22 -42.56
CA GLU A 221 -11.82 29.50 -41.90
C GLU A 221 -10.43 29.37 -41.24
N GLN A 222 -9.38 29.85 -41.92
CA GLN A 222 -8.16 30.32 -41.24
C GLN A 222 -7.46 31.39 -42.07
N GLU A 223 -7.43 32.59 -41.50
CA GLU A 223 -6.86 33.82 -42.03
C GLU A 223 -5.33 33.77 -42.23
N ASP A 224 -4.93 34.52 -43.27
CA ASP A 224 -3.58 34.93 -43.64
C ASP A 224 -2.78 35.61 -42.51
N LEU A 225 -1.46 35.39 -42.53
CA LEU A 225 -0.53 36.52 -42.35
C LEU A 225 0.80 36.31 -43.09
N VAL A 226 1.03 37.21 -44.05
CA VAL A 226 2.15 37.31 -44.98
C VAL A 226 3.34 38.03 -44.35
N VAL A 227 4.58 37.60 -44.65
CA VAL A 227 5.77 38.48 -44.76
C VAL A 227 6.66 38.02 -45.94
N PRO A 228 7.19 38.93 -46.79
CA PRO A 228 7.72 38.61 -48.12
C PRO A 228 9.26 38.46 -48.24
N MET A 229 9.64 38.04 -49.46
CA MET A 229 10.96 37.76 -50.05
C MET A 229 12.15 38.70 -49.76
N ASN A 230 13.35 38.10 -49.75
CA ASN A 230 14.60 38.56 -50.39
C ASN A 230 15.64 37.41 -50.24
N GLY A 231 16.54 37.01 -51.13
CA GLY A 231 17.15 37.57 -52.33
C GLY A 231 18.66 37.20 -52.33
N GLY A 232 19.18 36.61 -53.41
CA GLY A 232 20.63 36.43 -53.71
C GLY A 232 21.31 35.20 -53.08
N GLY A 233 22.27 34.49 -53.68
CA GLY A 233 23.07 34.69 -54.89
C GLY A 233 24.51 34.21 -54.63
N GLY A 234 25.05 33.34 -55.50
CA GLY A 234 26.47 32.93 -55.56
C GLY A 234 26.86 31.77 -54.62
N GLY A 235 27.73 30.82 -54.94
CA GLY A 235 28.65 30.61 -56.07
C GLY A 235 29.85 29.78 -55.57
N GLY A 236 30.29 28.78 -56.36
CA GLY A 236 31.54 28.01 -56.18
C GLY A 236 31.46 26.86 -55.16
N GLY A 237 32.04 25.67 -55.37
CA GLY A 237 32.96 25.18 -56.38
C GLY A 237 33.82 24.06 -55.74
N GLY A 238 34.02 22.96 -56.48
CA GLY A 238 34.99 21.90 -56.18
C GLY A 238 34.46 20.76 -55.28
N GLY A 239 34.65 19.47 -55.57
CA GLY A 239 35.48 18.81 -56.56
C GLY A 239 36.04 17.50 -55.98
N GLY A 240 36.01 16.42 -56.77
CA GLY A 240 36.69 15.14 -56.51
C GLY A 240 35.83 14.14 -55.73
N GLY A 241 35.36 13.02 -56.29
CA GLY A 241 36.08 12.02 -57.09
C GLY A 241 36.34 10.81 -56.19
N GLY A 242 36.10 9.55 -56.53
CA GLY A 242 35.76 8.88 -57.76
C GLY A 242 36.19 7.41 -57.60
N GLY A 243 35.52 6.51 -58.32
CA GLY A 243 35.96 5.11 -58.54
C GLY A 243 35.23 4.09 -57.67
N GLY A 244 34.53 3.07 -58.18
CA GLY A 244 34.47 2.53 -59.54
C GLY A 244 34.81 1.04 -59.53
N GLY A 245 33.99 0.24 -60.22
CA GLY A 245 34.19 -1.20 -60.48
C GLY A 245 33.25 -2.07 -59.65
N GLY A 246 32.25 -2.77 -60.18
CA GLY A 246 32.05 -3.30 -61.52
C GLY A 246 32.53 -4.75 -61.57
N GLY A 247 31.63 -5.68 -61.85
CA GLY A 247 31.99 -7.00 -62.39
C GLY A 247 31.47 -8.24 -61.66
N ASP A 248 30.47 -8.84 -62.30
CA ASP A 248 30.40 -10.26 -62.67
C ASP A 248 29.64 -11.34 -61.87
N ILE A 249 28.78 -11.96 -62.67
CA ILE A 249 27.96 -13.16 -62.57
C ILE A 249 28.85 -14.41 -62.60
N ARG A 250 28.53 -15.44 -61.79
CA ARG A 250 28.69 -16.86 -62.21
C ARG A 250 27.61 -17.77 -61.66
N ILE A 251 27.06 -18.56 -62.58
CA ILE A 251 26.17 -19.72 -62.45
C ILE A 251 27.05 -21.00 -62.43
N ASN A 252 26.44 -22.15 -62.10
CA ASN A 252 26.85 -23.57 -62.29
C ASN A 252 27.49 -24.26 -61.07
N LEU A 253 27.32 -25.57 -60.85
CA LEU A 253 26.40 -26.64 -61.29
C LEU A 253 26.75 -27.87 -60.40
N GLU A 254 25.88 -28.87 -60.40
CA GLU A 254 26.06 -30.23 -59.88
C GLU A 254 27.49 -30.82 -59.90
N SER A 255 27.77 -31.68 -58.92
CA SER A 255 28.53 -32.91 -59.15
C SER A 255 28.05 -34.00 -58.19
N GLY A 256 27.55 -35.10 -58.76
CA GLY A 256 27.30 -36.35 -58.07
C GLY A 256 28.59 -37.06 -57.65
N GLY A 257 28.44 -38.05 -56.77
CA GLY A 257 29.51 -38.95 -56.34
C GLY A 257 28.94 -40.13 -55.57
N GLN A 258 28.94 -41.30 -56.22
CA GLN A 258 28.50 -42.60 -55.72
C GLN A 258 29.41 -43.18 -54.62
N ALA A 259 28.76 -43.98 -53.76
CA ALA A 259 29.19 -45.28 -53.21
C ALA A 259 30.56 -45.43 -52.51
N ARG A 260 30.51 -45.82 -51.23
CA ARG A 260 30.97 -47.16 -50.78
C ARG A 260 30.53 -47.43 -49.35
N GLY A 261 30.01 -48.63 -49.13
CA GLY A 261 29.50 -49.08 -47.85
C GLY A 261 30.58 -49.40 -46.83
N ARG A 262 30.15 -49.51 -45.58
CA ARG A 262 30.83 -50.33 -44.58
C ARG A 262 29.81 -50.81 -43.55
N THR A 263 29.71 -52.14 -43.48
CA THR A 263 29.04 -52.93 -42.47
C THR A 263 29.77 -52.82 -41.12
N GLY A 264 29.01 -52.91 -40.03
CA GLY A 264 29.51 -53.03 -38.65
C GLY A 264 28.38 -52.68 -37.68
N SER A 265 27.54 -53.64 -37.28
CA SER A 265 27.76 -54.55 -36.14
C SER A 265 27.72 -53.84 -34.78
N GLY A 266 26.59 -54.00 -34.07
CA GLY A 266 26.58 -54.38 -32.66
C GLY A 266 26.79 -53.26 -31.62
N GLY A 267 25.73 -52.98 -30.87
CA GLY A 267 25.83 -52.31 -29.57
C GLY A 267 24.48 -51.91 -28.98
N PRO A 268 23.83 -52.76 -28.18
CA PRO A 268 22.69 -52.38 -27.36
C PRO A 268 23.20 -52.05 -25.95
N ASN A 269 23.19 -50.78 -25.55
CA ASN A 269 23.08 -50.42 -24.14
C ASN A 269 22.91 -48.93 -23.90
N GLY A 270 22.00 -48.63 -22.96
CA GLY A 270 22.23 -47.61 -21.94
C GLY A 270 21.86 -46.19 -22.30
N GLY A 271 20.69 -45.74 -21.84
CA GLY A 271 20.39 -44.32 -21.78
C GLY A 271 18.92 -44.02 -21.57
N GLY A 272 18.36 -44.43 -20.43
CA GLY A 272 17.07 -43.96 -19.95
C GLY A 272 17.10 -42.45 -19.68
N GLY A 273 16.97 -41.65 -20.73
CA GLY A 273 16.79 -40.20 -20.67
C GLY A 273 15.34 -39.89 -20.33
N GLY A 274 15.08 -39.58 -19.07
CA GLY A 274 13.76 -39.25 -18.54
C GLY A 274 13.04 -38.16 -19.37
N PRO A 275 11.77 -38.36 -19.74
CA PRO A 275 11.03 -37.43 -20.58
C PRO A 275 10.40 -36.30 -19.76
N ASN A 276 11.15 -35.41 -19.10
CA ASN A 276 10.51 -34.40 -18.23
C ASN A 276 11.02 -32.94 -18.29
N GLY A 277 12.02 -32.59 -19.12
CA GLY A 277 12.57 -31.22 -19.10
C GLY A 277 12.24 -30.29 -20.27
N ARG A 278 12.00 -30.82 -21.47
CA ARG A 278 11.97 -30.02 -22.72
C ARG A 278 10.57 -29.60 -23.20
N SER A 279 9.49 -29.99 -22.51
CA SER A 279 8.13 -29.87 -23.03
C SER A 279 7.55 -28.44 -23.07
N TRP A 280 8.02 -27.50 -22.24
CA TRP A 280 7.39 -26.18 -22.19
C TRP A 280 7.87 -25.22 -23.28
N TYR A 281 9.15 -25.30 -23.67
CA TYR A 281 9.68 -24.54 -24.81
C TYR A 281 9.07 -25.01 -26.15
N ASP A 282 8.85 -26.32 -26.33
CA ASP A 282 8.16 -26.86 -27.51
C ASP A 282 6.66 -26.51 -27.54
N LYS A 283 6.02 -26.33 -26.37
CA LYS A 283 4.65 -25.78 -26.29
C LYS A 283 4.60 -24.29 -26.62
N LEU A 284 5.64 -23.52 -26.26
CA LEU A 284 5.77 -22.14 -26.73
C LEU A 284 6.13 -22.08 -28.23
N ALA A 285 6.69 -23.14 -28.81
CA ALA A 285 6.89 -23.26 -30.25
C ALA A 285 5.57 -23.36 -31.05
N PHE A 286 4.40 -23.48 -30.41
CA PHE A 286 3.09 -23.23 -31.04
C PHE A 286 3.01 -21.84 -31.69
N TRP A 287 3.75 -20.86 -31.18
CA TRP A 287 3.88 -19.53 -31.76
C TRP A 287 4.83 -19.50 -32.98
N ARG A 288 5.72 -20.48 -33.11
CA ARG A 288 6.61 -20.61 -34.27
C ARG A 288 5.86 -21.28 -35.43
N SER A 289 5.09 -20.45 -36.13
CA SER A 289 4.83 -20.51 -37.58
C SER A 289 4.72 -21.92 -38.18
N GLY A 290 3.50 -22.44 -38.29
CA GLY A 290 3.22 -23.46 -39.31
C GLY A 290 3.49 -22.86 -40.69
N THR A 291 4.55 -23.30 -41.37
CA THR A 291 4.79 -22.92 -42.77
C THR A 291 3.80 -23.67 -43.64
N VAL A 292 2.88 -22.97 -44.29
CA VAL A 292 2.03 -23.57 -45.32
C VAL A 292 2.91 -23.77 -46.55
N ARG A 293 3.21 -25.04 -46.87
CA ARG A 293 3.94 -25.41 -48.08
C ARG A 293 2.94 -25.85 -49.14
N HIS A 294 2.94 -25.20 -50.29
CA HIS A 294 2.18 -25.64 -51.46
C HIS A 294 3.15 -25.82 -52.63
N GLY A 295 3.47 -27.09 -52.93
CA GLY A 295 4.54 -27.43 -53.86
C GLY A 295 5.91 -26.93 -53.39
N LYS A 296 6.66 -26.28 -54.29
CA LYS A 296 8.00 -25.72 -54.01
C LYS A 296 7.97 -24.31 -53.38
N ARG A 297 6.80 -23.68 -53.26
CA ARG A 297 6.65 -22.33 -52.71
C ARG A 297 6.25 -22.40 -51.24
N THR A 298 6.93 -21.60 -50.43
CA THR A 298 6.67 -21.48 -48.99
C THR A 298 6.37 -20.02 -48.67
N MET A 299 5.19 -19.75 -48.11
CA MET A 299 4.89 -18.42 -47.59
C MET A 299 5.41 -18.32 -46.16
N LEU A 300 6.26 -17.33 -45.89
CA LEU A 300 6.77 -17.07 -44.54
C LEU A 300 5.77 -16.19 -43.80
N ARG A 301 5.35 -16.64 -42.61
CA ARG A 301 4.43 -15.89 -41.76
C ARG A 301 5.19 -14.75 -41.08
N ASN A 302 4.92 -13.49 -41.42
CA ASN A 302 5.52 -12.36 -40.69
C ASN A 302 4.72 -12.09 -39.41
N SER A 303 5.17 -12.61 -38.27
CA SER A 303 4.51 -12.43 -36.96
C SER A 303 4.88 -11.14 -36.24
N LYS A 304 5.76 -10.31 -36.82
CA LYS A 304 6.28 -9.11 -36.15
C LYS A 304 5.19 -8.08 -35.85
N GLU A 305 4.28 -7.85 -36.79
CA GLU A 305 3.17 -6.89 -36.62
C GLU A 305 2.19 -7.37 -35.54
N SER A 306 1.84 -8.66 -35.54
CA SER A 306 0.97 -9.26 -34.52
C SER A 306 1.58 -9.17 -33.12
N PHE A 307 2.90 -9.38 -33.00
CA PHE A 307 3.59 -9.19 -31.72
C PHE A 307 3.60 -7.72 -31.29
N TRP A 308 3.80 -6.79 -32.22
CA TRP A 308 3.79 -5.35 -31.94
C TRP A 308 2.40 -4.88 -31.45
N LEU A 309 1.32 -5.44 -32.00
CA LEU A 309 -0.06 -5.18 -31.53
C LEU A 309 -0.36 -5.78 -30.15
N LEU A 310 0.37 -6.81 -29.73
CA LEU A 310 0.23 -7.44 -28.41
C LEU A 310 1.05 -6.74 -27.32
N ALA A 311 2.16 -6.12 -27.70
CA ALA A 311 3.12 -5.53 -26.77
C ALA A 311 2.51 -4.55 -25.75
N PRO A 312 1.56 -3.65 -26.09
CA PRO A 312 0.97 -2.73 -25.11
C PRO A 312 0.26 -3.44 -23.96
N PHE A 313 -0.42 -4.57 -24.23
CA PHE A 313 -1.10 -5.34 -23.18
C PHE A 313 -0.13 -6.05 -22.24
N VAL A 314 1.00 -6.53 -22.77
CA VAL A 314 2.05 -7.15 -21.96
C VAL A 314 2.75 -6.10 -21.09
N VAL A 315 3.10 -4.95 -21.68
CA VAL A 315 3.67 -3.82 -20.95
C VAL A 315 2.70 -3.33 -19.88
N TRP A 316 1.43 -3.20 -20.21
CA TRP A 316 0.38 -2.82 -19.26
C TRP A 316 0.28 -3.79 -18.09
N GLY A 317 0.18 -5.10 -18.35
CA GLY A 317 0.12 -6.11 -17.30
C GLY A 317 1.35 -6.06 -16.38
N LEU A 318 2.55 -5.83 -16.94
CA LEU A 318 3.76 -5.63 -16.15
C LEU A 318 3.67 -4.38 -15.26
N VAL A 319 3.20 -3.25 -15.80
CA VAL A 319 3.00 -2.01 -15.03
C VAL A 319 2.04 -2.22 -13.88
N VAL A 320 0.89 -2.89 -14.11
CA VAL A 320 -0.08 -3.21 -13.05
C VAL A 320 0.57 -4.06 -11.95
N VAL A 321 1.29 -5.12 -12.32
CA VAL A 321 1.98 -6.00 -11.36
C VAL A 321 3.02 -5.22 -10.53
N VAL A 322 3.84 -4.38 -11.17
CA VAL A 322 4.83 -3.55 -10.47
C VAL A 322 4.16 -2.56 -9.52
N MET A 323 3.13 -1.85 -9.97
CA MET A 323 2.45 -0.85 -9.15
C MET A 323 1.74 -1.47 -7.94
N HIS A 324 1.03 -2.59 -8.13
CA HIS A 324 0.42 -3.30 -7.01
C HIS A 324 1.47 -3.88 -6.04
N SER A 325 2.61 -4.37 -6.54
CA SER A 325 3.71 -4.84 -5.69
C SER A 325 4.31 -3.70 -4.87
N LEU A 326 4.49 -2.52 -5.47
CA LEU A 326 4.97 -1.33 -4.75
C LEU A 326 3.97 -0.88 -3.69
N GLY A 327 2.67 -0.86 -4.00
CA GLY A 327 1.65 -0.51 -3.02
C GLY A 327 1.58 -1.53 -1.86
N TYR A 328 1.76 -2.83 -2.13
CA TYR A 328 1.86 -3.87 -1.09
C TYR A 328 3.05 -3.60 -0.16
N VAL A 329 4.24 -3.34 -0.72
CA VAL A 329 5.45 -3.06 0.06
C VAL A 329 5.30 -1.77 0.89
N MET A 330 4.61 -0.75 0.37
CA MET A 330 4.35 0.49 1.10
C MET A 330 3.34 0.28 2.25
N MET A 331 2.28 -0.51 2.03
CA MET A 331 1.29 -0.83 3.07
C MET A 331 1.88 -1.71 4.18
N GLU A 332 2.73 -2.68 3.82
CA GLU A 332 3.44 -3.50 4.81
C GLU A 332 4.30 -2.63 5.74
N GLN A 333 4.96 -1.61 5.17
CA GLN A 333 5.75 -0.63 5.93
C GLN A 333 4.89 0.31 6.79
N ALA A 334 3.59 0.47 6.52
CA ALA A 334 2.70 1.34 7.28
C ALA A 334 2.21 0.71 8.60
N SER A 335 2.17 -0.63 8.68
CA SER A 335 1.65 -1.34 9.86
C SER A 335 2.45 -1.06 11.16
N ALA A 336 3.78 -1.03 11.07
CA ALA A 336 4.65 -0.79 12.22
C ALA A 336 4.53 0.65 12.77
N PRO A 337 4.56 1.71 11.93
CA PRO A 337 4.28 3.08 12.37
C PRO A 337 2.93 3.25 13.07
N VAL A 338 1.86 2.61 12.60
CA VAL A 338 0.54 2.68 13.26
C VAL A 338 0.63 2.17 14.70
N ALA A 339 1.26 1.00 14.90
CA ALA A 339 1.46 0.45 16.23
C ALA A 339 2.33 1.35 17.13
N MET A 340 3.39 1.94 16.58
CA MET A 340 4.25 2.87 17.33
C MET A 340 3.51 4.14 17.77
N THR A 341 2.50 4.59 17.02
CA THR A 341 1.69 5.77 17.39
C THR A 341 1.04 5.59 18.76
N ASN A 342 0.59 4.37 19.07
CA ASN A 342 0.05 4.03 20.37
C ASN A 342 1.07 4.23 21.49
N VAL A 343 2.25 3.63 21.34
CA VAL A 343 3.33 3.70 22.34
C VAL A 343 3.78 5.15 22.56
N VAL A 344 3.93 5.95 21.50
CA VAL A 344 4.30 7.37 21.61
C VAL A 344 3.26 8.15 22.43
N ASN A 345 1.96 7.91 22.20
CA ASN A 345 0.87 8.51 22.98
C ASN A 345 0.87 8.05 24.44
N THR A 346 1.14 6.76 24.69
CA THR A 346 1.27 6.23 26.05
C THR A 346 2.43 6.87 26.80
N VAL A 347 3.60 7.06 26.16
CA VAL A 347 4.74 7.77 26.76
C VAL A 347 4.35 9.17 27.20
N LEU A 348 3.65 9.94 26.35
CA LEU A 348 3.20 11.29 26.69
C LEU A 348 2.23 11.28 27.88
N THR A 349 1.32 10.30 27.93
CA THR A 349 0.38 10.17 29.04
C THR A 349 1.10 9.77 30.33
N GLN A 350 2.04 8.83 30.25
CA GLN A 350 2.87 8.37 31.37
C GLN A 350 3.79 9.47 31.89
N LEU A 351 4.30 10.34 31.02
CA LEU A 351 5.05 11.53 31.41
C LEU A 351 4.20 12.41 32.34
N HIS A 352 2.98 12.72 31.95
CA HIS A 352 2.06 13.53 32.77
C HIS A 352 1.70 12.86 34.10
N ARG A 353 1.55 11.53 34.11
CA ARG A 353 1.33 10.77 35.35
C ARG A 353 2.51 10.88 36.30
N VAL A 354 3.74 10.73 35.80
CA VAL A 354 4.95 10.89 36.62
C VAL A 354 5.04 12.30 37.19
N VAL A 355 4.79 13.34 36.38
CA VAL A 355 4.76 14.73 36.85
C VAL A 355 3.70 14.89 37.95
N TYR A 356 2.49 14.39 37.71
CA TYR A 356 1.39 14.46 38.66
C TYR A 356 1.73 13.81 40.00
N PHE A 357 2.21 12.56 40.00
CA PHE A 357 2.54 11.85 41.24
C PHE A 357 3.77 12.42 41.94
N ALA A 358 4.71 13.01 41.21
CA ALA A 358 5.82 13.75 41.81
C ALA A 358 5.32 15.00 42.56
N GLN A 359 4.37 15.74 41.98
CA GLN A 359 3.74 16.88 42.63
C GLN A 359 2.91 16.46 43.85
N GLU A 360 2.09 15.43 43.72
CA GLU A 360 1.31 14.89 44.85
C GLU A 360 2.23 14.45 45.99
N LEU A 361 3.30 13.70 45.69
CA LEU A 361 4.29 13.30 46.70
C LEU A 361 4.89 14.51 47.43
N ALA A 362 5.24 15.57 46.69
CA ALA A 362 5.80 16.79 47.25
C ALA A 362 4.79 17.69 47.98
N ALA A 363 3.49 17.55 47.66
CA ALA A 363 2.40 18.29 48.28
C ALA A 363 1.88 17.62 49.57
N GLN A 364 2.15 16.32 49.77
CA GLN A 364 1.75 15.62 50.98
C GLN A 364 2.49 16.15 52.20
N ASN A 365 1.72 16.57 53.21
CA ASN A 365 2.25 17.07 54.49
C ASN A 365 2.49 15.95 55.52
N SER A 366 1.86 14.78 55.34
CA SER A 366 1.98 13.64 56.26
C SER A 366 3.03 12.65 55.75
N THR A 367 3.87 12.16 56.66
CA THR A 367 4.86 11.11 56.34
C THR A 367 4.20 9.82 55.87
N GLU A 368 3.00 9.52 56.38
CA GLU A 368 2.20 8.37 55.95
C GLU A 368 1.70 8.52 54.51
N GLY A 369 1.20 9.70 54.12
CA GLY A 369 0.76 9.97 52.74
C GLY A 369 1.93 9.92 51.76
N GLN A 370 3.09 10.45 52.16
CA GLN A 370 4.32 10.34 51.37
C GLN A 370 4.76 8.88 51.21
N ALA A 371 4.75 8.08 52.29
CA ALA A 371 5.09 6.67 52.26
C ALA A 371 4.13 5.85 51.37
N ALA A 372 2.86 6.23 51.30
CA ALA A 372 1.86 5.59 50.44
C ALA A 372 2.05 5.93 48.94
N LEU A 373 2.42 7.17 48.62
CA LEU A 373 2.62 7.62 47.23
C LEU A 373 3.97 7.23 46.63
N TYR A 374 5.01 7.08 47.46
CA TYR A 374 6.35 6.67 47.02
C TYR A 374 6.36 5.42 46.10
N PRO A 375 5.74 4.27 46.46
CA PRO A 375 5.73 3.10 45.58
C PRO A 375 4.93 3.35 44.29
N VAL A 376 3.90 4.21 44.32
CA VAL A 376 3.13 4.57 43.13
C VAL A 376 4.01 5.35 42.16
N LEU A 377 4.68 6.41 42.62
CA LEU A 377 5.61 7.18 41.77
C LEU A 377 6.74 6.29 41.24
N THR A 378 7.29 5.40 42.06
CA THR A 378 8.33 4.45 41.64
C THR A 378 7.84 3.56 40.49
N HIS A 379 6.61 3.04 40.59
CA HIS A 379 5.99 2.23 39.55
C HIS A 379 5.79 3.02 38.26
N GLU A 380 5.24 4.24 38.33
CA GLU A 380 4.98 5.10 37.18
C GLU A 380 6.28 5.52 36.47
N VAL A 381 7.35 5.84 37.22
CA VAL A 381 8.68 6.13 36.65
C VAL A 381 9.26 4.90 35.94
N SER A 382 9.16 3.72 36.54
CA SER A 382 9.61 2.47 35.91
C SER A 382 8.82 2.16 34.64
N ARG A 383 7.52 2.44 34.65
CA ARG A 383 6.64 2.23 33.50
C ARG A 383 6.97 3.20 32.37
N LEU A 384 7.10 4.50 32.67
CA LEU A 384 7.51 5.50 31.67
C LEU A 384 8.86 5.15 31.02
N LYS A 385 9.84 4.65 31.79
CA LYS A 385 11.11 4.16 31.23
C LYS A 385 10.91 3.00 30.26
N THR A 386 10.05 2.04 30.62
CA THR A 386 9.75 0.88 29.76
C THR A 386 9.09 1.33 28.46
N GLU A 387 8.07 2.19 28.56
CA GLU A 387 7.35 2.77 27.42
C GLU A 387 8.31 3.57 26.52
N TRP A 388 9.20 4.36 27.12
CA TRP A 388 10.23 5.12 26.42
C TRP A 388 11.21 4.23 25.67
N ASP A 389 11.69 3.15 26.30
CA ASP A 389 12.62 2.21 25.68
C ASP A 389 11.95 1.47 24.51
N VAL A 390 10.69 1.03 24.67
CA VAL A 390 9.91 0.43 23.58
C VAL A 390 9.67 1.44 22.47
N MET A 391 9.37 2.70 22.80
CA MET A 391 9.21 3.77 21.82
C MET A 391 10.48 3.95 20.98
N LEU A 392 11.65 4.01 21.62
CA LEU A 392 12.92 4.22 20.94
C LEU A 392 13.37 3.02 20.11
N TYR A 393 13.31 1.82 20.68
CA TYR A 393 13.98 0.64 20.13
C TYR A 393 13.03 -0.44 19.62
N GLY A 394 11.76 -0.39 19.99
CA GLY A 394 10.79 -1.44 19.76
C GLY A 394 10.76 -2.45 20.92
N ALA A 395 9.69 -3.24 20.97
CA ALA A 395 9.46 -4.24 22.00
C ALA A 395 10.46 -5.40 21.87
N ASN A 396 11.13 -5.74 22.96
CA ASN A 396 11.92 -6.97 23.04
C ASN A 396 11.00 -8.21 23.19
N SER A 397 11.56 -9.41 23.22
CA SER A 397 10.78 -10.66 23.28
C SER A 397 9.94 -10.81 24.55
N SER A 398 10.35 -10.25 25.69
CA SER A 398 9.56 -10.31 26.93
C SER A 398 8.46 -9.26 26.96
N GLN A 399 8.72 -8.05 26.46
CA GLN A 399 7.73 -6.98 26.32
C GLN A 399 6.68 -7.33 25.29
N ALA A 400 7.04 -7.99 24.19
CA ALA A 400 6.12 -8.40 23.14
C ALA A 400 5.07 -9.44 23.59
N ALA A 401 5.20 -10.00 24.80
CA ALA A 401 4.15 -10.82 25.42
C ALA A 401 2.96 -9.97 25.90
N ASP A 402 3.19 -8.68 26.17
CA ASP A 402 2.13 -7.71 26.44
C ASP A 402 1.44 -7.32 25.13
N ILE A 403 0.11 -7.34 25.16
CA ILE A 403 -0.73 -6.91 24.05
C ILE A 403 -0.41 -5.45 23.70
N HIS A 404 -0.12 -4.59 24.68
CA HIS A 404 0.23 -3.18 24.42
C HIS A 404 1.45 -3.03 23.48
N TYR A 405 2.44 -3.92 23.60
CA TYR A 405 3.73 -3.79 22.90
C TYR A 405 3.92 -4.74 21.71
N SER A 406 3.10 -5.78 21.58
CA SER A 406 3.37 -6.88 20.63
C SER A 406 3.47 -6.46 19.15
N LEU A 407 2.84 -5.34 18.77
CA LEU A 407 2.90 -4.78 17.42
C LEU A 407 4.06 -3.80 17.22
N ALA A 408 4.65 -3.27 18.30
CA ALA A 408 5.69 -2.26 18.31
C ALA A 408 7.09 -2.84 18.04
N ARG A 409 7.27 -3.56 16.93
CA ARG A 409 8.51 -4.33 16.66
C ARG A 409 9.74 -3.49 16.28
N ARG A 410 9.54 -2.25 15.86
CA ARG A 410 10.60 -1.35 15.41
C ARG A 410 10.39 0.02 16.03
N GLY A 411 11.36 0.47 16.81
CA GLY A 411 11.27 1.77 17.46
C GLY A 411 11.59 2.96 16.56
N VAL A 412 11.20 4.14 17.04
CA VAL A 412 11.29 5.43 16.36
C VAL A 412 12.74 5.85 16.09
N ALA A 413 13.71 5.39 16.90
CA ALA A 413 15.12 5.73 16.71
C ALA A 413 15.70 5.17 15.40
N PHE A 414 15.10 4.12 14.84
CA PHE A 414 15.52 3.48 13.59
C PHE A 414 14.78 4.01 12.36
N GLU A 415 13.91 4.99 12.52
CA GLU A 415 13.26 5.65 11.41
C GLU A 415 14.23 6.56 10.66
N LYS A 416 13.78 7.11 9.54
CA LYS A 416 14.52 8.15 8.78
C LYS A 416 13.66 9.40 8.73
N GLY A 417 14.31 10.57 8.67
CA GLY A 417 13.66 11.85 8.43
C GLY A 417 13.56 12.74 9.68
N VAL A 418 12.47 13.51 9.75
CA VAL A 418 12.25 14.56 10.75
C VAL A 418 12.16 13.99 12.17
N THR A 419 11.55 12.82 12.35
CA THR A 419 11.36 12.19 13.65
C THR A 419 12.68 11.90 14.39
N VAL A 420 13.69 11.37 13.68
CA VAL A 420 15.04 11.14 14.25
C VAL A 420 15.76 12.45 14.53
N LYS A 421 15.52 13.47 13.71
CA LYS A 421 16.03 14.83 13.96
C LYS A 421 15.41 15.38 15.25
N THR A 422 14.11 15.19 15.48
CA THR A 422 13.44 15.60 16.74
C THR A 422 14.03 14.90 17.96
N LEU A 423 14.35 13.60 17.84
CA LEU A 423 14.94 12.81 18.92
C LEU A 423 16.37 13.22 19.29
N PHE A 424 17.25 13.42 18.29
CA PHE A 424 18.70 13.50 18.51
C PHE A 424 19.38 14.75 17.98
N SER A 425 18.71 15.57 17.17
CA SER A 425 19.37 16.74 16.58
C SER A 425 19.59 17.80 17.65
N ALA A 426 20.86 18.17 17.82
CA ALA A 426 21.22 19.43 18.46
C ALA A 426 20.84 20.60 17.54
N GLY A 427 20.33 21.70 18.10
CA GLY A 427 20.12 22.95 17.37
C GLY A 427 18.69 23.26 16.92
N THR A 428 17.68 22.48 17.33
CA THR A 428 16.31 22.99 17.33
C THR A 428 16.20 24.14 18.33
N ALA A 429 15.63 25.27 17.91
CA ALA A 429 15.16 26.32 18.84
C ALA A 429 14.13 25.67 19.81
N CYS A 430 13.88 26.27 20.98
CA CYS A 430 13.22 25.51 22.05
C CYS A 430 11.84 24.96 21.67
N TRP A 431 11.37 23.95 22.40
CA TRP A 431 10.18 23.18 22.06
C TRP A 431 8.87 23.89 22.35
N MET A 432 8.90 25.02 23.06
CA MET A 432 7.71 25.79 23.36
C MET A 432 7.09 26.37 22.07
N PRO A 433 5.76 26.38 21.94
CA PRO A 433 5.08 26.92 20.75
C PRO A 433 5.37 28.42 20.59
N ASN A 434 5.60 29.13 21.70
CA ASN A 434 5.98 30.52 21.69
C ASN A 434 7.48 30.69 21.96
N THR A 435 8.19 31.24 20.98
CA THR A 435 9.65 31.46 21.05
C THR A 435 10.08 32.38 22.20
N THR A 436 9.21 33.25 22.71
CA THR A 436 9.53 34.13 23.85
C THR A 436 9.65 33.37 25.17
N ASP A 437 9.04 32.18 25.25
CA ASP A 437 9.05 31.34 26.44
C ASP A 437 10.29 30.43 26.48
N CYS A 438 11.17 30.55 25.47
CA CYS A 438 12.41 29.79 25.40
C CYS A 438 13.46 30.27 26.39
N TYR A 439 14.24 29.32 26.89
CA TYR A 439 15.33 29.62 27.80
C TYR A 439 16.45 30.40 27.11
N PRO A 440 16.97 31.49 27.74
CA PRO A 440 18.19 32.12 27.27
C PRO A 440 19.37 31.14 27.37
N PRO A 441 20.43 31.29 26.57
CA PRO A 441 21.59 30.40 26.62
C PRO A 441 22.28 30.30 27.99
N SER A 442 22.10 31.30 28.85
CA SER A 442 22.62 31.32 30.22
C SER A 442 21.81 30.47 31.22
N HIS A 443 20.61 30.01 30.84
CA HIS A 443 19.77 29.21 31.73
C HIS A 443 20.37 27.81 31.95
N PRO A 444 20.37 27.27 33.19
CA PRO A 444 21.00 25.98 33.48
C PRO A 444 20.42 24.81 32.68
N TYR A 445 19.14 24.88 32.29
CA TYR A 445 18.47 23.81 31.53
C TYR A 445 18.53 24.00 30.00
N ALA A 446 18.99 25.16 29.53
CA ALA A 446 19.08 25.45 28.09
C ALA A 446 19.89 24.38 27.33
N ALA A 447 21.04 24.00 27.88
CA ALA A 447 21.93 23.03 27.24
C ALA A 447 21.28 21.65 27.03
N VAL A 448 20.33 21.23 27.88
CA VAL A 448 19.62 19.96 27.74
C VAL A 448 18.50 20.08 26.73
N VAL A 449 17.70 21.15 26.81
CA VAL A 449 16.59 21.42 25.90
C VAL A 449 17.05 21.48 24.43
N TYR A 450 18.21 22.10 24.17
CA TYR A 450 18.76 22.28 22.82
C TYR A 450 19.48 21.05 22.24
N ARG A 451 19.62 19.94 23.00
CA ARG A 451 20.30 18.70 22.55
C ARG A 451 19.34 17.65 21.98
N GLY A 452 18.06 17.98 21.84
CA GLY A 452 17.03 17.08 21.33
C GLY A 452 16.21 16.41 22.43
N LEU A 453 15.10 15.80 22.02
CA LEU A 453 14.11 15.22 22.93
C LEU A 453 14.68 14.08 23.79
N ASN A 454 15.55 13.23 23.25
CA ASN A 454 16.12 12.13 24.02
C ASN A 454 17.02 12.65 25.17
N ALA A 455 17.82 13.69 24.95
CA ALA A 455 18.64 14.28 26.02
C ALA A 455 17.76 14.87 27.14
N LEU A 456 16.64 15.49 26.77
CA LEU A 456 15.68 16.06 27.71
C LEU A 456 14.97 14.97 28.53
N MET A 457 14.51 13.89 27.90
CA MET A 457 13.89 12.77 28.59
C MET A 457 14.87 12.04 29.52
N GLN A 458 16.12 11.83 29.08
CA GLN A 458 17.15 11.21 29.93
C GLN A 458 17.44 12.05 31.17
N ARG A 459 17.52 13.39 31.03
CA ARG A 459 17.67 14.27 32.19
C ARG A 459 16.44 14.20 33.10
N PHE A 460 15.24 14.15 32.54
CA PHE A 460 14.00 13.98 33.30
C PHE A 460 14.01 12.69 34.14
N PHE A 461 14.45 11.56 33.57
CA PHE A 461 14.62 10.31 34.32
C PHE A 461 15.63 10.42 35.46
N VAL A 462 16.75 11.10 35.24
CA VAL A 462 17.75 11.34 36.29
C VAL A 462 17.14 12.12 37.45
N GLU A 463 16.36 13.17 37.19
CA GLU A 463 15.72 13.93 38.27
C GLU A 463 14.63 13.13 39.00
N CYS A 464 13.85 12.31 38.29
CA CYS A 464 12.87 11.41 38.91
C CYS A 464 13.56 10.37 39.82
N ASP A 465 14.63 9.73 39.34
CA ASP A 465 15.38 8.75 40.13
C ASP A 465 16.05 9.38 41.34
N LEU A 466 16.55 10.61 41.21
CA LEU A 466 17.16 11.31 42.33
C LEU A 466 16.12 11.76 43.34
N LEU A 467 14.94 12.22 42.90
CA LEU A 467 13.81 12.50 43.80
C LEU A 467 13.42 11.26 44.61
N LEU A 468 13.35 10.08 43.97
CA LEU A 468 13.06 8.81 44.64
C LEU A 468 14.17 8.37 45.62
N ARG A 469 15.40 8.85 45.46
CA ARG A 469 16.52 8.55 46.36
C ARG A 469 16.67 9.57 47.50
N ASP A 470 16.08 10.75 47.35
CA ASP A 470 16.14 11.78 48.38
C ASP A 470 15.38 11.36 49.64
N ALA A 471 15.76 11.91 50.79
CA ALA A 471 15.05 11.68 52.05
C ALA A 471 13.64 12.31 52.02
N PRO A 472 12.65 11.78 52.75
CA PRO A 472 11.27 12.32 52.75
C PRO A 472 11.18 13.82 53.08
N ALA A 473 12.11 14.34 53.91
CA ALA A 473 12.18 15.76 54.24
C ALA A 473 12.53 16.67 53.05
N ALA A 474 13.11 16.12 51.98
CA ALA A 474 13.47 16.85 50.76
C ALA A 474 12.36 16.84 49.69
N TRP A 475 11.31 16.03 49.86
CA TRP A 475 10.13 15.99 48.99
C TRP A 475 9.22 17.19 49.26
N THR A 476 9.72 18.39 48.97
CA THR A 476 8.98 19.63 49.13
C THR A 476 8.73 20.27 47.78
N LEU A 477 7.62 21.00 47.65
CA LEU A 477 7.32 21.78 46.43
C LEU A 477 8.40 22.83 46.09
N ASN A 478 9.26 23.19 47.05
CA ASN A 478 10.37 24.12 46.84
C ASN A 478 11.69 23.40 46.46
N SER A 479 11.64 22.08 46.24
CA SER A 479 12.79 21.33 45.75
C SER A 479 13.08 21.69 44.29
N SER A 480 14.34 21.99 43.97
CA SER A 480 14.77 22.26 42.60
C SER A 480 14.52 21.09 41.65
N ARG A 481 14.44 19.85 42.18
CA ARG A 481 14.10 18.67 41.38
C ARG A 481 12.64 18.66 40.97
N ILE A 482 11.75 18.94 41.93
CA ILE A 482 10.30 19.02 41.66
C ILE A 482 10.03 20.18 40.69
N ASP A 483 10.72 21.30 40.87
CA ASP A 483 10.64 22.43 39.95
C ASP A 483 11.05 22.04 38.52
N TYR A 484 12.15 21.31 38.34
CA TYR A 484 12.56 20.77 37.03
C TYR A 484 11.53 19.78 36.46
N ILE A 485 11.12 18.77 37.24
CA ILE A 485 10.16 17.74 36.82
C ILE A 485 8.87 18.39 36.35
N TYR A 486 8.35 19.36 37.10
CA TYR A 486 7.14 20.07 36.73
C TYR A 486 7.32 20.96 35.52
N LYS A 487 8.29 21.90 35.54
CA LYS A 487 8.49 22.88 34.47
C LYS A 487 8.86 22.25 33.15
N GLU A 488 9.81 21.32 33.14
CA GLU A 488 10.20 20.65 31.90
C GLU A 488 9.15 19.62 31.48
N GLY A 489 8.61 18.84 32.42
CA GLY A 489 7.64 17.79 32.14
C GLY A 489 6.36 18.32 31.51
N THR A 490 5.85 19.48 31.95
CA THR A 490 4.68 20.16 31.37
C THR A 490 5.03 21.19 30.29
N GLY A 491 6.29 21.63 30.22
CA GLY A 491 6.79 22.60 29.26
C GLY A 491 7.48 21.95 28.07
N ASN A 492 8.80 22.13 27.95
CA ASN A 492 9.56 21.71 26.77
C ASN A 492 9.41 20.21 26.46
N LEU A 493 9.39 19.34 27.48
CA LEU A 493 9.32 17.89 27.26
C LEU A 493 7.94 17.47 26.75
N HIS A 494 6.88 18.05 27.29
CA HIS A 494 5.52 17.86 26.78
C HIS A 494 5.40 18.24 25.31
N TRP A 495 5.82 19.46 24.95
CA TRP A 495 5.70 19.95 23.58
C TRP A 495 6.59 19.20 22.59
N ALA A 496 7.80 18.79 23.02
CA ALA A 496 8.67 17.94 22.22
C ALA A 496 8.03 16.58 21.94
N MET A 497 7.43 15.94 22.97
CA MET A 497 6.69 14.70 22.82
C MET A 497 5.46 14.86 21.94
N TYR A 498 4.69 15.93 22.12
CA TYR A 498 3.53 16.25 21.28
C TYR A 498 3.94 16.42 19.81
N THR A 499 5.00 17.19 19.55
CA THR A 499 5.55 17.37 18.20
C THR A 499 6.00 16.02 17.60
N LEU A 500 6.60 15.14 18.40
CA LEU A 500 6.97 13.80 17.96
C LEU A 500 5.72 12.97 17.58
N THR A 501 4.66 13.02 18.40
CA THR A 501 3.38 12.37 18.12
C THR A 501 2.77 12.87 16.81
N GLU A 502 2.67 14.19 16.62
CA GLU A 502 2.11 14.78 15.40
C GLU A 502 2.90 14.38 14.16
N GLN A 503 4.24 14.50 14.19
CA GLN A 503 5.10 14.10 13.08
C GLN A 503 4.93 12.62 12.72
N HIS A 504 4.71 11.78 13.73
CA HIS A 504 4.52 10.35 13.53
C HIS A 504 3.13 10.04 12.95
N LEU A 505 2.08 10.72 13.42
CA LEU A 505 0.74 10.62 12.88
C LEU A 505 0.66 11.11 11.42
N ASP A 506 1.25 12.26 11.12
CA ASP A 506 1.33 12.83 9.76
C ASP A 506 2.03 11.87 8.80
N ARG A 507 3.09 11.20 9.26
CA ARG A 507 3.78 10.17 8.48
C ARG A 507 2.85 9.00 8.15
N VAL A 508 2.11 8.50 9.14
CA VAL A 508 1.15 7.40 8.95
C VAL A 508 0.09 7.81 7.93
N ILE A 509 -0.51 8.99 8.09
CA ILE A 509 -1.51 9.52 7.16
C ILE A 509 -0.93 9.68 5.75
N SER A 510 0.29 10.20 5.63
CA SER A 510 0.96 10.38 4.34
C SER A 510 1.23 9.06 3.62
N LEU A 511 1.52 7.97 4.34
CA LEU A 511 1.70 6.64 3.74
C LEU A 511 0.39 6.13 3.13
N TYR A 512 -0.73 6.27 3.85
CA TYR A 512 -2.05 5.89 3.32
C TYR A 512 -2.45 6.76 2.12
N ALA A 513 -2.24 8.07 2.19
CA ALA A 513 -2.49 8.98 1.07
C ALA A 513 -1.65 8.63 -0.17
N MET A 514 -0.39 8.21 0.01
CA MET A 514 0.47 7.79 -1.09
C MET A 514 -0.08 6.53 -1.79
N VAL A 515 -0.61 5.56 -1.03
CA VAL A 515 -1.23 4.34 -1.59
C VAL A 515 -2.49 4.67 -2.37
N GLU A 516 -3.31 5.61 -1.88
CA GLU A 516 -4.45 6.13 -2.62
C GLU A 516 -4.02 6.76 -3.95
N VAL A 517 -3.00 7.63 -3.92
CA VAL A 517 -2.44 8.25 -5.13
C VAL A 517 -1.94 7.20 -6.12
N PHE A 518 -1.29 6.12 -5.67
CA PHE A 518 -0.87 5.04 -6.56
C PHE A 518 -2.05 4.38 -7.28
N HIS A 519 -3.17 4.12 -6.59
CA HIS A 519 -4.36 3.56 -7.24
C HIS A 519 -4.97 4.52 -8.25
N VAL A 520 -5.03 5.82 -7.94
CA VAL A 520 -5.50 6.84 -8.89
C VAL A 520 -4.60 6.91 -10.12
N VAL A 521 -3.27 6.89 -9.94
CA VAL A 521 -2.31 6.90 -11.04
C VAL A 521 -2.44 5.67 -11.92
N VAL A 522 -2.56 4.47 -11.33
CA VAL A 522 -2.78 3.22 -12.08
C VAL A 522 -4.06 3.35 -12.91
N PHE A 523 -5.16 3.80 -12.30
CA PHE A 523 -6.44 3.98 -12.99
C PHE A 523 -6.34 4.95 -14.18
N VAL A 524 -5.72 6.11 -14.01
CA VAL A 524 -5.55 7.10 -15.10
C VAL A 524 -4.67 6.54 -16.21
N LEU A 525 -3.57 5.86 -15.87
CA LEU A 525 -2.70 5.21 -16.85
C LEU A 525 -3.42 4.10 -17.62
N SER A 526 -4.31 3.34 -16.98
CA SER A 526 -5.17 2.34 -17.65
C SER A 526 -5.98 2.99 -18.77
N TRP A 527 -6.63 4.12 -18.46
CA TRP A 527 -7.48 4.84 -19.41
C TRP A 527 -6.69 5.45 -20.55
N LEU A 528 -5.53 6.05 -20.27
CA LEU A 528 -4.65 6.59 -21.30
C LEU A 528 -4.13 5.51 -22.24
N LEU A 529 -3.68 4.38 -21.71
CA LEU A 529 -3.22 3.25 -22.51
C LEU A 529 -4.35 2.62 -23.33
N ALA A 530 -5.55 2.52 -22.77
CA ALA A 530 -6.73 2.08 -23.51
C ALA A 530 -7.05 3.04 -24.67
N GLY A 531 -6.99 4.37 -24.43
CA GLY A 531 -7.17 5.38 -25.47
C GLY A 531 -6.13 5.27 -26.59
N VAL A 532 -4.83 5.20 -26.23
CA VAL A 532 -3.73 5.04 -27.19
C VAL A 532 -3.88 3.75 -28.00
N PHE A 533 -4.26 2.65 -27.35
CA PHE A 533 -4.49 1.39 -28.05
C PHE A 533 -5.66 1.49 -29.05
N LEU A 534 -6.81 2.00 -28.62
CA LEU A 534 -8.01 2.09 -29.46
C LEU A 534 -7.81 3.02 -30.66
N PHE A 535 -7.31 4.24 -30.41
CA PHE A 535 -7.18 5.26 -31.46
C PHE A 535 -5.88 5.13 -32.25
N GLY A 536 -4.77 4.83 -31.57
CA GLY A 536 -3.43 4.81 -32.16
C GLY A 536 -3.03 3.49 -32.81
N MET A 537 -3.58 2.35 -32.38
CA MET A 537 -3.17 1.04 -32.89
C MET A 537 -4.31 0.29 -33.57
N LEU A 538 -5.45 0.14 -32.89
CA LEU A 538 -6.56 -0.66 -33.39
C LEU A 538 -7.21 -0.03 -34.64
N ARG A 539 -7.53 1.27 -34.59
CA ARG A 539 -8.14 1.99 -35.72
C ARG A 539 -7.28 1.95 -37.00
N PRO A 540 -5.98 2.31 -36.99
CA PRO A 540 -5.16 2.21 -38.20
C PRO A 540 -4.95 0.78 -38.66
N PHE A 541 -4.87 -0.20 -37.75
CA PHE A 541 -4.81 -1.61 -38.13
C PHE A 541 -6.07 -2.08 -38.86
N MET A 542 -7.26 -1.70 -38.37
CA MET A 542 -8.52 -1.99 -39.06
C MET A 542 -8.58 -1.30 -40.43
N GLY A 543 -8.12 -0.05 -40.53
CA GLY A 543 -8.02 0.68 -41.78
C GLY A 543 -7.09 0.02 -42.81
N HIS A 544 -5.89 -0.42 -42.38
CA HIS A 544 -4.96 -1.16 -43.24
C HIS A 544 -5.55 -2.50 -43.67
N THR A 545 -6.18 -3.23 -42.75
CA THR A 545 -6.81 -4.51 -43.07
C THR A 545 -7.92 -4.34 -44.11
N LYS A 546 -8.73 -3.28 -44.00
CA LYS A 546 -9.78 -2.97 -44.98
C LYS A 546 -9.21 -2.65 -46.36
N ARG A 547 -8.18 -1.80 -46.43
CA ARG A 547 -7.51 -1.46 -47.71
C ARG A 547 -6.80 -2.67 -48.33
N GLU A 548 -6.18 -3.53 -47.52
CA GLU A 548 -5.62 -4.79 -48.00
C GLU A 548 -6.71 -5.70 -48.59
N THR A 549 -7.85 -5.85 -47.91
CA THR A 549 -8.97 -6.64 -48.45
C THR A 549 -9.53 -6.06 -49.75
N GLU A 550 -9.64 -4.73 -49.87
CA GLU A 550 -10.08 -4.05 -51.10
C GLU A 550 -9.09 -4.28 -52.26
N ARG A 551 -7.78 -4.13 -52.02
CA ARG A 551 -6.74 -4.40 -53.04
C ARG A 551 -6.72 -5.86 -53.49
N ILE A 552 -6.92 -6.79 -52.55
CA ILE A 552 -6.99 -8.21 -52.90
C ILE A 552 -8.23 -8.49 -53.76
N ALA A 553 -9.38 -7.91 -53.41
CA ALA A 553 -10.59 -8.03 -54.21
C ALA A 553 -10.40 -7.45 -55.62
N GLU A 554 -9.74 -6.30 -55.73
CA GLU A 554 -9.39 -5.68 -57.01
C GLU A 554 -8.46 -6.59 -57.84
N MET A 555 -7.39 -7.13 -57.26
CA MET A 555 -6.49 -8.06 -57.95
C MET A 555 -7.21 -9.34 -58.40
N LEU A 556 -8.17 -9.84 -57.62
CA LEU A 556 -8.99 -11.00 -58.00
C LEU A 556 -9.96 -10.66 -59.15
N SER A 557 -10.48 -9.44 -59.20
CA SER A 557 -11.39 -8.99 -60.26
C SER A 557 -10.71 -8.80 -61.62
N GLN A 558 -9.39 -8.54 -61.65
CA GLN A 558 -8.62 -8.35 -62.87
C GLN A 558 -8.19 -9.68 -63.55
N LEU A 559 -8.54 -10.83 -62.98
CA LEU A 559 -8.25 -12.13 -63.58
C LEU A 559 -9.11 -12.34 -64.85
N PRO A 560 -8.55 -12.84 -65.97
CA PRO A 560 -9.31 -13.10 -67.19
C PRO A 560 -10.51 -14.01 -66.92
N ALA A 561 -11.65 -13.73 -67.57
CA ALA A 561 -12.89 -14.50 -67.41
C ALA A 561 -12.74 -16.00 -67.74
N ASP A 562 -11.70 -16.37 -68.51
CA ASP A 562 -11.40 -17.76 -68.87
C ASP A 562 -10.81 -18.59 -67.71
N VAL A 563 -10.37 -17.93 -66.63
CA VAL A 563 -9.94 -18.62 -65.41
C VAL A 563 -11.17 -18.75 -64.53
N ASP A 564 -11.63 -19.98 -64.28
CA ASP A 564 -12.75 -20.27 -63.35
C ASP A 564 -12.34 -19.92 -61.90
N VAL A 565 -12.38 -18.62 -61.59
CA VAL A 565 -11.98 -18.06 -60.30
C VAL A 565 -12.92 -18.58 -59.22
N GLU A 566 -14.22 -18.69 -59.52
CA GLU A 566 -15.21 -19.23 -58.58
C GLU A 566 -14.94 -20.69 -58.23
N GLY A 567 -14.59 -21.52 -59.22
CA GLY A 567 -14.19 -22.91 -59.01
C GLY A 567 -12.91 -23.04 -58.18
N LEU A 568 -11.88 -22.24 -58.48
CA LEU A 568 -10.62 -22.21 -57.71
C LEU A 568 -10.82 -21.70 -56.28
N LEU A 569 -11.62 -20.65 -56.11
CA LEU A 569 -11.92 -20.06 -54.81
C LEU A 569 -12.76 -21.02 -53.96
N ASN A 570 -13.78 -21.66 -54.54
CA ASN A 570 -14.56 -22.70 -53.86
C ASN A 570 -13.67 -23.89 -53.48
N ARG A 571 -12.76 -24.33 -54.36
CA ARG A 571 -11.85 -25.45 -54.06
C ARG A 571 -10.86 -25.08 -52.94
N ALA A 572 -10.36 -23.84 -52.94
CA ALA A 572 -9.50 -23.32 -51.87
C ALA A 572 -10.26 -23.17 -50.54
N LEU A 573 -11.47 -22.60 -50.56
CA LEU A 573 -12.35 -22.49 -49.38
C LEU A 573 -12.72 -23.85 -48.81
N ILE A 574 -13.03 -24.83 -49.67
CA ILE A 574 -13.30 -26.22 -49.28
C ILE A 574 -12.04 -26.87 -48.69
N SER A 575 -10.86 -26.63 -49.27
CA SER A 575 -9.59 -27.13 -48.71
C SER A 575 -9.31 -26.56 -47.31
N ILE A 576 -9.53 -25.25 -47.12
CA ILE A 576 -9.34 -24.59 -45.82
C ILE A 576 -10.35 -25.09 -44.78
N LYS A 577 -11.60 -25.34 -45.19
CA LYS A 577 -12.65 -25.87 -44.30
C LYS A 577 -12.47 -27.36 -44.02
N GLY A 578 -11.91 -28.13 -44.96
CA GLY A 578 -11.74 -29.59 -44.90
C GLY A 578 -10.64 -30.07 -43.93
N ASP A 579 -9.52 -29.35 -43.82
CA ASP A 579 -8.40 -29.75 -42.95
C ASP A 579 -8.71 -29.63 -41.44
N ALA A 580 -9.67 -28.79 -41.05
CA ALA A 580 -10.12 -28.67 -39.66
C ALA A 580 -10.88 -29.92 -39.17
N SER A 581 -11.48 -30.68 -40.09
CA SER A 581 -12.30 -31.86 -39.79
C SER A 581 -11.51 -33.17 -39.74
N ALA A 582 -10.43 -33.30 -40.52
CA ALA A 582 -9.65 -34.54 -40.61
C ALA A 582 -8.75 -34.81 -39.37
N SER A 583 -8.36 -33.77 -38.63
CA SER A 583 -7.46 -33.91 -37.47
C SER A 583 -8.11 -34.47 -36.19
N ARG A 584 -9.43 -34.65 -36.14
CA ARG A 584 -10.14 -35.08 -34.91
C ARG A 584 -10.52 -36.56 -34.87
N GLY A 585 -10.21 -37.33 -35.93
CA GLY A 585 -10.67 -38.72 -36.09
C GLY A 585 -9.75 -39.85 -35.59
N ASP A 586 -8.46 -39.62 -35.34
CA ASP A 586 -7.48 -40.73 -35.31
C ASP A 586 -6.81 -41.01 -33.95
N ARG A 587 -7.47 -40.67 -32.83
CA ARG A 587 -6.95 -40.97 -31.46
C ARG A 587 -7.77 -41.99 -30.66
N SER A 588 -8.78 -42.64 -31.25
CA SER A 588 -9.65 -43.57 -30.51
C SER A 588 -9.31 -45.07 -30.65
N ALA A 589 -8.21 -45.44 -31.32
CA ALA A 589 -7.94 -46.86 -31.62
C ALA A 589 -6.53 -47.33 -31.25
N ARG A 590 -6.02 -47.04 -30.05
CA ARG A 590 -4.80 -47.73 -29.55
C ARG A 590 -4.56 -47.61 -28.04
N ASN A 591 -5.41 -48.23 -27.21
CA ASN A 591 -4.96 -48.84 -25.95
C ASN A 591 -6.04 -49.69 -25.28
N SER A 592 -6.22 -50.91 -25.79
CA SER A 592 -6.81 -52.02 -25.04
C SER A 592 -5.72 -53.09 -24.88
N ARG A 593 -4.85 -52.93 -23.87
CA ARG A 593 -3.96 -53.99 -23.40
C ARG A 593 -4.50 -54.52 -22.08
N VAL A 594 -4.84 -55.80 -22.15
CA VAL A 594 -5.17 -56.72 -21.06
C VAL A 594 -4.08 -56.67 -19.98
N MET A 595 -4.48 -56.47 -18.73
CA MET A 595 -3.67 -56.71 -17.52
C MET A 595 -4.06 -58.08 -16.95
N PRO A 596 -3.10 -58.92 -16.54
CA PRO A 596 -3.37 -60.14 -15.78
C PRO A 596 -3.53 -59.84 -14.28
N ALA A 597 -4.31 -60.69 -13.62
CA ALA A 597 -4.59 -60.64 -12.18
C ALA A 597 -3.33 -60.81 -11.31
N PRO A 598 -3.24 -60.15 -10.15
CA PRO A 598 -2.30 -60.51 -9.10
C PRO A 598 -2.94 -61.41 -8.03
N PRO A 599 -2.14 -62.21 -7.31
CA PRO A 599 -2.62 -63.14 -6.31
C PRO A 599 -2.91 -62.44 -4.97
N SER A 600 -3.85 -63.07 -4.26
CA SER A 600 -4.17 -62.92 -2.84
C SER A 600 -2.95 -63.01 -1.92
N GLY A 601 -2.91 -62.16 -0.87
CA GLY A 601 -2.04 -62.38 0.29
C GLY A 601 -1.90 -61.18 1.24
N LEU A 602 -2.65 -61.24 2.34
CA LEU A 602 -2.27 -60.89 3.73
C LEU A 602 -1.75 -59.48 4.08
N GLY A 603 -2.50 -58.83 4.99
CA GLY A 603 -1.92 -58.26 6.22
C GLY A 603 -2.12 -56.76 6.46
N GLY A 604 -2.71 -56.42 7.61
CA GLY A 604 -2.18 -55.35 8.46
C GLY A 604 -2.96 -54.03 8.53
N GLU A 605 -3.71 -53.90 9.62
CA GLU A 605 -3.77 -52.74 10.54
C GLU A 605 -4.13 -51.32 10.03
N GLY A 606 -5.25 -50.83 10.59
CA GLY A 606 -5.20 -49.65 11.46
C GLY A 606 -5.68 -48.32 10.88
N GLY A 607 -6.52 -47.61 11.64
CA GLY A 607 -6.57 -46.15 11.59
C GLY A 607 -7.92 -45.52 11.35
N ASP A 608 -8.79 -45.63 12.35
CA ASP A 608 -9.97 -44.82 12.56
C ASP A 608 -9.60 -43.32 12.70
N SER A 609 -10.30 -42.42 12.02
CA SER A 609 -10.49 -41.02 12.47
C SER A 609 -11.53 -40.31 11.59
N GLY A 610 -12.64 -39.98 12.23
CA GLY A 610 -13.79 -39.34 11.64
C GLY A 610 -13.61 -37.84 11.40
N GLY A 611 -14.28 -37.40 10.33
CA GLY A 611 -15.28 -36.33 10.39
C GLY A 611 -14.82 -34.94 10.79
N MET A 612 -14.83 -34.01 9.83
CA MET A 612 -15.18 -32.63 10.13
C MET A 612 -15.91 -31.98 8.96
N GLY A 613 -17.06 -31.40 9.30
CA GLY A 613 -18.12 -30.98 8.39
C GLY A 613 -17.80 -29.74 7.56
N SER A 614 -18.28 -29.78 6.33
CA SER A 614 -18.40 -28.65 5.42
C SER A 614 -19.54 -27.73 5.87
N SER A 615 -19.19 -26.57 6.42
CA SER A 615 -20.14 -25.46 6.64
C SER A 615 -20.03 -24.46 5.51
N ARG A 616 -21.06 -24.44 4.66
CA ARG A 616 -21.38 -23.37 3.71
C ARG A 616 -21.62 -22.07 4.47
N MET A 617 -20.84 -21.03 4.22
CA MET A 617 -21.25 -19.66 4.53
C MET A 617 -21.89 -19.01 3.30
N SER A 618 -23.18 -18.72 3.46
CA SER A 618 -24.02 -17.94 2.57
C SER A 618 -23.71 -16.45 2.77
N PHE A 619 -23.31 -15.76 1.70
CA PHE A 619 -23.29 -14.29 1.65
C PHE A 619 -24.72 -13.76 1.58
N ALA A 620 -25.16 -13.05 2.62
CA ALA A 620 -26.36 -12.23 2.59
C ALA A 620 -25.95 -10.74 2.50
N LYS A 621 -26.45 -10.09 1.45
CA LYS A 621 -26.50 -8.63 1.27
C LYS A 621 -27.57 -8.03 2.21
N GLY A 622 -27.33 -6.83 2.71
CA GLY A 622 -28.41 -5.89 3.09
C GLY A 622 -28.04 -4.96 4.24
N GLY A 623 -28.17 -3.65 3.99
CA GLY A 623 -28.12 -2.58 4.99
C GLY A 623 -27.26 -1.41 4.55
#